data_AF-A0A3M2JKL4-F1
#
_entry.id   AF-A0A3M2JKL4-F1
#
_cell.length_a   1.000
_cell.length_b   1.000
_cell.length_c   1.000
_cell.angle_alpha   90.00
_cell.angle_beta   90.00
_cell.angle_gamma   90.00
#
_symmetry.space_group_name_H-M   'P 1'
#
loop_
_entity.id
_entity.type
_entity.pdbx_description
1 polymer ?
#
loop_
_entity_poly.entity_id
_entity_poly.type
_entity_poly.pdbx_seq_one_letter_code
_entity_poly.pdbx_strand_id
1 'polypeptide(L)'
;MSENTGGEKPRDDEPAAPSTPPTPPPPAPEEPAAPVPPVPPVPGQPEPPSAPPAPEPPVHPGQPGQPGQPGQPAGGYPPPGPGAYPPPPGYGQPGAPEQPGYGQPGYGQPEYGQPGYGQAGYGEQPPPQQPYGQPYGAPAYGAPGYAPPGGASTSIGDAFSWGWTKFTQNVGTLLLGVLAYLAVILVVSVVLFSVLIGGAAVGVDPVTGELRSGAGVGLAFGYLLLIAVYLLLSVFMQAGVLRATFEIANGRRVEVGTFFRFDDFGKILLAALLVGAGTAVGALLFVIPGLVFAFFAQFTLLFVIDRRLSPVDALKASFSLVNRNIGIVFLLFLGVYAANLVGSALCGVGQLVSIPVGLLATTYAYRRLQEQPVAP
;
A
#
# COMPACT_ATOMS: atom_id res chain seq x y z
N MET A 1 -16.44 80.95 -33.71
CA MET A 1 -15.08 81.27 -34.22
C MET A 1 -14.13 80.87 -33.11
N SER A 2 -13.46 79.72 -33.29
CA SER A 2 -11.98 79.67 -33.48
C SER A 2 -11.27 79.95 -32.15
N GLU A 3 -10.39 79.13 -31.58
CA GLU A 3 -9.51 78.07 -32.06
C GLU A 3 -9.05 77.22 -30.87
N ASN A 4 -8.60 76.01 -31.20
CA ASN A 4 -7.82 75.11 -30.35
C ASN A 4 -6.36 75.58 -30.29
N THR A 5 -5.70 75.56 -29.13
CA THR A 5 -4.33 75.02 -28.97
C THR A 5 -3.93 74.92 -27.49
N GLY A 6 -3.47 73.73 -27.09
CA GLY A 6 -2.20 73.62 -26.37
C GLY A 6 -2.21 73.02 -24.97
N GLY A 7 -1.95 71.71 -24.90
CA GLY A 7 -0.87 71.21 -24.06
C GLY A 7 -1.24 70.49 -22.76
N GLU A 8 -1.55 69.20 -22.86
CA GLU A 8 -1.20 68.28 -21.78
C GLU A 8 -0.74 66.94 -22.36
N LYS A 9 0.46 66.53 -21.93
CA LYS A 9 1.20 65.35 -22.38
C LYS A 9 0.74 64.16 -21.53
N PRO A 10 0.14 63.09 -22.09
CA PRO A 10 -0.22 61.92 -21.28
C PRO A 10 1.02 61.08 -20.96
N ARG A 11 1.09 60.62 -19.72
CA ARG A 11 2.10 59.72 -19.16
C ARG A 11 2.17 58.39 -19.94
N ASP A 12 3.37 58.02 -20.34
CA ASP A 12 3.74 56.67 -20.76
C ASP A 12 3.93 55.80 -19.52
N ASP A 13 2.85 55.34 -18.88
CA ASP A 13 2.94 54.34 -17.79
C ASP A 13 1.62 53.57 -17.65
N GLU A 14 1.33 52.68 -18.62
CA GLU A 14 0.36 51.59 -18.45
C GLU A 14 0.99 50.28 -18.93
N PRO A 15 1.18 49.26 -18.07
CA PRO A 15 1.70 47.97 -18.51
C PRO A 15 0.64 47.22 -19.31
N ALA A 16 0.94 46.94 -20.58
CA ALA A 16 0.14 46.09 -21.45
C ALA A 16 -0.07 44.70 -20.81
N ALA A 17 -1.32 44.25 -20.73
CA ALA A 17 -1.67 42.89 -20.34
C ALA A 17 -1.03 41.86 -21.29
N PRO A 18 -0.52 40.72 -20.79
CA PRO A 18 0.12 39.72 -21.64
C PRO A 18 -0.91 39.06 -22.55
N SER A 19 -0.77 39.27 -23.86
CA SER A 19 -1.50 38.55 -24.91
C SER A 19 -1.12 37.07 -24.87
N THR A 20 -2.10 36.20 -24.63
CA THR A 20 -1.93 34.74 -24.69
C THR A 20 -1.59 34.29 -26.12
N PRO A 21 -0.59 33.42 -26.33
CA PRO A 21 -0.31 32.88 -27.65
C PRO A 21 -1.46 31.98 -28.14
N PRO A 22 -1.77 31.92 -29.44
CA PRO A 22 -2.82 31.05 -29.97
C PRO A 22 -2.43 29.58 -29.79
N THR A 23 -3.40 28.78 -29.37
CA THR A 23 -3.30 27.32 -29.22
C THR A 23 -2.93 26.66 -30.55
N PRO A 24 -1.95 25.74 -30.60
CA PRO A 24 -1.66 24.98 -31.82
C PRO A 24 -2.85 24.06 -32.19
N PRO A 25 -3.09 23.80 -33.49
CA PRO A 25 -4.15 22.90 -33.92
C PRO A 25 -3.89 21.46 -33.44
N PRO A 26 -4.95 20.65 -33.24
CA PRO A 26 -4.80 19.24 -32.83
C PRO A 26 -4.06 18.42 -33.90
N PRO A 27 -3.29 17.39 -33.51
CA PRO A 27 -2.62 16.51 -34.45
C PRO A 27 -3.65 15.72 -35.29
N ALA A 28 -3.32 15.52 -36.57
CA ALA A 28 -4.12 14.72 -37.49
C ALA A 28 -4.22 13.24 -37.01
N PRO A 29 -5.31 12.52 -37.34
CA PRO A 29 -5.44 11.10 -37.01
C PRO A 29 -4.32 10.29 -37.65
N GLU A 30 -3.59 9.50 -36.87
CA GLU A 30 -2.60 8.55 -37.38
C GLU A 30 -3.30 7.46 -38.21
N GLU A 31 -2.84 7.30 -39.45
CA GLU A 31 -3.25 6.24 -40.36
C GLU A 31 -2.67 4.89 -39.86
N PRO A 32 -3.45 3.79 -39.81
CA PRO A 32 -2.93 2.52 -39.31
C PRO A 32 -1.82 1.99 -40.20
N ALA A 33 -0.62 1.79 -39.62
CA ALA A 33 0.51 1.21 -40.32
C ALA A 33 0.16 -0.19 -40.88
N ALA A 34 0.38 -0.39 -42.18
CA ALA A 34 0.25 -1.69 -42.83
C ALA A 34 1.25 -2.70 -42.25
N PRO A 35 0.89 -3.99 -42.11
CA PRO A 35 1.77 -5.01 -41.56
C PRO A 35 2.98 -5.24 -42.46
N VAL A 36 4.18 -5.10 -41.87
CA VAL A 36 5.46 -5.40 -42.52
C VAL A 36 5.56 -6.91 -42.78
N PRO A 37 5.92 -7.37 -43.99
CA PRO A 37 6.07 -8.80 -44.27
C PRO A 37 7.28 -9.39 -43.52
N PRO A 38 7.23 -10.67 -43.11
CA PRO A 38 8.30 -11.30 -42.34
C PRO A 38 9.58 -11.44 -43.18
N VAL A 39 10.71 -11.09 -42.56
CA VAL A 39 12.06 -11.26 -43.11
C VAL A 39 12.41 -12.75 -43.14
N PRO A 40 12.99 -13.29 -44.24
CA PRO A 40 13.36 -14.71 -44.31
C PRO A 40 14.51 -15.04 -43.33
N PRO A 41 14.54 -16.27 -42.77
CA PRO A 41 15.52 -16.65 -41.76
C PRO A 41 16.94 -16.80 -42.35
N VAL A 42 17.93 -16.34 -41.57
CA VAL A 42 19.36 -16.48 -41.86
C VAL A 42 19.83 -17.88 -41.47
N PRO A 43 20.51 -18.66 -42.34
CA PRO A 43 20.98 -20.00 -42.00
C PRO A 43 22.04 -19.98 -40.88
N GLY A 44 21.82 -20.73 -39.79
CA GLY A 44 22.84 -20.99 -38.75
C GLY A 44 22.55 -20.45 -37.35
N GLN A 45 21.38 -19.89 -37.06
CA GLN A 45 20.96 -19.59 -35.68
C GLN A 45 20.13 -20.73 -35.08
N PRO A 46 20.29 -21.07 -33.78
CA PRO A 46 19.38 -21.97 -33.08
C PRO A 46 17.98 -21.34 -33.01
N GLU A 47 16.95 -22.11 -33.33
CA GLU A 47 15.55 -21.68 -33.23
C GLU A 47 15.18 -21.32 -31.78
N PRO A 48 14.47 -20.21 -31.54
CA PRO A 48 13.91 -19.95 -30.21
C PRO A 48 12.83 -21.00 -29.88
N PRO A 49 12.69 -21.41 -28.61
CA PRO A 49 11.68 -22.40 -28.22
C PRO A 49 10.27 -21.89 -28.54
N SER A 50 9.48 -22.76 -29.17
CA SER A 50 8.11 -22.52 -29.58
C SER A 50 7.24 -22.04 -28.41
N ALA A 51 6.48 -20.96 -28.63
CA ALA A 51 5.51 -20.48 -27.65
C ALA A 51 4.48 -21.58 -27.33
N PRO A 52 4.08 -21.75 -26.05
CA PRO A 52 3.03 -22.69 -25.70
C PRO A 52 1.69 -22.29 -26.34
N PRO A 53 0.84 -23.25 -26.72
CA PRO A 53 -0.44 -22.97 -27.37
C PRO A 53 -1.37 -22.14 -26.46
N ALA A 54 -2.13 -21.25 -27.07
CA ALA A 54 -3.10 -20.41 -26.40
C ALA A 54 -4.17 -21.24 -25.66
N PRO A 55 -4.66 -20.79 -24.48
CA PRO A 55 -5.74 -21.48 -23.78
C PRO A 55 -7.02 -21.52 -24.61
N GLU A 56 -7.62 -22.69 -24.75
CA GLU A 56 -8.95 -22.86 -25.35
C GLU A 56 -10.03 -22.14 -24.52
N PRO A 57 -11.07 -21.56 -25.15
CA PRO A 57 -12.18 -20.96 -24.43
C PRO A 57 -12.98 -22.02 -23.64
N PRO A 58 -13.58 -21.67 -22.48
CA PRO A 58 -14.27 -22.64 -21.63
C PRO A 58 -15.43 -23.31 -22.34
N VAL A 59 -15.40 -24.64 -22.41
CA VAL A 59 -16.51 -25.47 -22.87
C VAL A 59 -17.54 -25.57 -21.73
N HIS A 60 -18.73 -25.02 -21.93
CA HIS A 60 -19.85 -25.24 -21.01
C HIS A 60 -20.30 -26.71 -21.07
N PRO A 61 -20.40 -27.45 -19.94
CA PRO A 61 -20.98 -28.78 -19.93
C PRO A 61 -22.50 -28.70 -20.17
N GLY A 62 -22.94 -29.12 -21.36
CA GLY A 62 -24.35 -29.29 -21.69
C GLY A 62 -24.97 -30.49 -20.96
N GLN A 63 -26.21 -30.32 -20.50
CA GLN A 63 -27.04 -31.34 -19.84
C GLN A 63 -27.42 -32.52 -20.77
N PRO A 64 -27.74 -33.71 -20.23
CA PRO A 64 -28.00 -34.90 -21.03
C PRO A 64 -29.40 -34.93 -21.67
N GLY A 65 -29.42 -35.07 -23.01
CA GLY A 65 -30.26 -35.98 -23.82
C GLY A 65 -31.79 -35.94 -23.74
N GLN A 66 -32.42 -35.49 -24.85
CA GLN A 66 -33.71 -36.03 -25.34
C GLN A 66 -33.59 -36.34 -26.85
N PRO A 67 -34.27 -37.38 -27.40
CA PRO A 67 -33.96 -37.94 -28.72
C PRO A 67 -34.81 -37.37 -29.86
N GLY A 68 -34.12 -36.92 -30.92
CA GLY A 68 -34.38 -37.23 -32.34
C GLY A 68 -35.67 -36.75 -33.03
N GLN A 69 -35.55 -35.73 -33.88
CA GLN A 69 -36.33 -35.61 -35.12
C GLN A 69 -35.45 -35.08 -36.28
N PRO A 70 -35.69 -35.51 -37.55
CA PRO A 70 -34.72 -35.34 -38.63
C PRO A 70 -35.04 -34.22 -39.64
N GLY A 71 -34.01 -33.44 -39.98
CA GLY A 71 -33.69 -32.96 -41.33
C GLY A 71 -34.45 -31.75 -41.89
N GLN A 72 -33.73 -30.66 -42.23
CA GLN A 72 -33.70 -30.00 -43.56
C GLN A 72 -32.79 -28.74 -43.57
N PRO A 73 -32.34 -28.25 -44.75
CA PRO A 73 -30.98 -27.74 -44.97
C PRO A 73 -30.82 -26.20 -44.95
N ALA A 74 -29.54 -25.80 -45.02
CA ALA A 74 -29.00 -24.45 -44.95
C ALA A 74 -29.40 -23.50 -46.10
N GLY A 75 -29.44 -22.20 -45.79
CA GLY A 75 -29.14 -21.12 -46.76
C GLY A 75 -29.97 -19.83 -46.63
N GLY A 76 -29.28 -18.70 -46.41
CA GLY A 76 -29.76 -17.36 -46.82
C GLY A 76 -29.81 -16.29 -45.72
N TYR A 77 -28.86 -15.34 -45.73
CA TYR A 77 -28.93 -14.05 -45.00
C TYR A 77 -29.76 -13.03 -45.81
N PRO A 78 -30.51 -12.10 -45.16
CA PRO A 78 -30.15 -10.65 -45.22
C PRO A 78 -30.65 -9.80 -44.00
N PRO A 79 -30.68 -8.45 -44.06
CA PRO A 79 -29.84 -7.43 -43.39
C PRO A 79 -30.38 -6.87 -42.04
N PRO A 80 -29.65 -5.99 -41.30
CA PRO A 80 -30.15 -5.44 -40.04
C PRO A 80 -31.22 -4.35 -40.26
N GLY A 81 -32.39 -4.53 -39.62
CA GLY A 81 -33.49 -3.57 -39.64
C GLY A 81 -33.33 -2.44 -38.60
N PRO A 82 -33.88 -1.23 -38.85
CA PRO A 82 -33.73 -0.08 -37.96
C PRO A 82 -34.82 0.03 -36.90
N GLY A 83 -34.42 0.33 -35.66
CA GLY A 83 -35.26 0.99 -34.65
C GLY A 83 -35.97 0.09 -33.64
N ALA A 84 -35.51 0.14 -32.38
CA ALA A 84 -36.34 -0.10 -31.21
C ALA A 84 -35.80 0.72 -30.02
N TYR A 85 -36.40 1.88 -29.79
CA TYR A 85 -36.20 2.70 -28.59
C TYR A 85 -36.80 1.98 -27.36
N PRO A 86 -36.21 2.14 -26.16
CA PRO A 86 -36.81 1.65 -24.92
C PRO A 86 -38.08 2.45 -24.55
N PRO A 87 -39.07 1.84 -23.87
CA PRO A 87 -40.29 2.54 -23.45
C PRO A 87 -40.01 3.56 -22.32
N PRO A 88 -40.78 4.67 -22.25
CA PRO A 88 -40.50 5.78 -21.34
C PRO A 88 -40.90 5.50 -19.87
N PRO A 89 -40.29 6.20 -18.88
CA PRO A 89 -40.68 6.14 -17.48
C PRO A 89 -42.07 6.75 -17.23
N GLY A 90 -42.90 6.06 -16.45
CA GLY A 90 -44.22 6.53 -16.04
C GLY A 90 -44.14 7.72 -15.08
N TYR A 91 -44.90 8.77 -15.38
CA TYR A 91 -45.04 9.98 -14.58
C TYR A 91 -46.07 9.77 -13.47
N GLY A 92 -45.60 9.71 -12.21
CA GLY A 92 -46.44 9.74 -11.01
C GLY A 92 -46.78 11.19 -10.60
N GLN A 93 -48.06 11.42 -10.30
CA GLN A 93 -48.67 12.70 -9.92
C GLN A 93 -48.25 13.14 -8.49
N PRO A 94 -48.09 14.45 -8.19
CA PRO A 94 -47.70 14.91 -6.85
C PRO A 94 -48.88 14.90 -5.85
N GLY A 95 -48.71 14.18 -4.72
CA GLY A 95 -49.62 14.22 -3.57
C GLY A 95 -49.32 15.38 -2.62
N ALA A 96 -50.38 15.99 -2.09
CA ALA A 96 -50.40 17.16 -1.22
C ALA A 96 -49.85 16.91 0.21
N PRO A 97 -49.43 17.97 0.95
CA PRO A 97 -48.80 17.84 2.27
C PRO A 97 -49.81 17.66 3.42
N GLU A 98 -49.57 16.69 4.31
CA GLU A 98 -50.32 16.50 5.56
C GLU A 98 -49.72 17.32 6.72
N GLN A 99 -50.61 17.92 7.53
CA GLN A 99 -50.31 18.75 8.70
C GLN A 99 -50.11 17.92 10.00
N PRO A 100 -49.43 18.47 11.04
CA PRO A 100 -49.24 17.79 12.32
C PRO A 100 -50.43 17.98 13.29
N GLY A 101 -50.93 16.89 13.86
CA GLY A 101 -51.96 16.88 14.90
C GLY A 101 -51.40 16.74 16.32
N TYR A 102 -51.81 17.65 17.22
CA TYR A 102 -51.51 17.66 18.66
C TYR A 102 -52.50 16.78 19.46
N GLY A 103 -52.04 16.12 20.53
CA GLY A 103 -52.88 15.46 21.53
C GLY A 103 -52.15 15.19 22.86
N GLN A 104 -52.76 15.59 23.98
CA GLN A 104 -52.25 15.70 25.36
C GLN A 104 -52.28 14.37 26.20
N PRO A 105 -51.68 14.33 27.43
CA PRO A 105 -51.36 13.12 28.18
C PRO A 105 -52.41 12.66 29.22
N GLY A 106 -52.43 11.36 29.55
CA GLY A 106 -53.27 10.75 30.59
C GLY A 106 -52.48 9.89 31.59
N TYR A 107 -52.79 10.06 32.89
CA TYR A 107 -52.19 9.41 34.07
C TYR A 107 -53.13 8.37 34.73
N GLY A 108 -52.56 7.35 35.40
CA GLY A 108 -53.16 6.49 36.45
C GLY A 108 -53.36 5.02 36.05
N GLN A 109 -53.26 3.96 36.88
CA GLN A 109 -52.88 3.67 38.28
C GLN A 109 -52.61 2.13 38.37
N PRO A 110 -51.96 1.57 39.42
CA PRO A 110 -51.60 0.14 39.50
C PRO A 110 -52.65 -0.76 40.21
N GLU A 111 -52.79 -2.00 39.74
CA GLU A 111 -53.83 -2.97 40.14
C GLU A 111 -53.35 -3.97 41.21
N TYR A 112 -54.15 -4.15 42.27
CA TYR A 112 -53.98 -5.11 43.38
C TYR A 112 -54.92 -6.31 43.18
N GLY A 113 -54.41 -7.55 43.30
CA GLY A 113 -55.21 -8.78 43.32
C GLY A 113 -54.87 -9.70 44.49
N GLN A 114 -55.88 -10.09 45.27
CA GLN A 114 -55.84 -11.02 46.42
C GLN A 114 -56.50 -12.39 46.06
N PRO A 115 -56.44 -13.43 46.92
CA PRO A 115 -56.10 -14.82 46.57
C PRO A 115 -57.27 -15.78 46.32
N GLY A 116 -57.00 -16.86 45.59
CA GLY A 116 -57.91 -17.98 45.33
C GLY A 116 -57.45 -19.30 45.96
N TYR A 117 -58.41 -20.10 46.43
CA TYR A 117 -58.26 -21.27 47.30
C TYR A 117 -58.31 -22.60 46.52
N GLY A 118 -57.36 -23.50 46.81
CA GLY A 118 -57.41 -24.98 46.88
C GLY A 118 -58.04 -25.86 45.78
N GLN A 119 -57.23 -26.78 45.21
CA GLN A 119 -57.47 -28.25 45.25
C GLN A 119 -56.22 -29.05 44.83
N ALA A 120 -56.04 -30.24 45.40
CA ALA A 120 -54.85 -31.10 45.31
C ALA A 120 -54.86 -32.08 44.13
N GLY A 121 -53.69 -32.37 43.56
CA GLY A 121 -53.46 -33.41 42.55
C GLY A 121 -52.03 -33.97 42.65
N TYR A 122 -51.92 -35.30 42.57
CA TYR A 122 -50.83 -36.16 43.01
C TYR A 122 -49.55 -36.15 42.14
N GLY A 123 -48.40 -36.38 42.78
CA GLY A 123 -47.39 -37.33 42.26
C GLY A 123 -46.11 -36.78 41.62
N GLU A 124 -44.98 -37.31 42.12
CA GLU A 124 -43.66 -37.47 41.48
C GLU A 124 -42.60 -36.35 41.63
N GLN A 125 -41.71 -36.55 42.60
CA GLN A 125 -40.37 -35.94 42.69
C GLN A 125 -39.35 -36.75 41.86
N PRO A 126 -38.49 -36.11 41.05
CA PRO A 126 -37.20 -36.66 40.64
C PRO A 126 -36.06 -36.24 41.60
N PRO A 127 -34.98 -37.02 41.71
CA PRO A 127 -34.02 -36.98 42.82
C PRO A 127 -32.97 -35.84 42.73
N PRO A 128 -32.32 -35.46 43.87
CA PRO A 128 -31.27 -34.46 43.88
C PRO A 128 -29.94 -35.08 43.40
N GLN A 129 -29.33 -34.52 42.35
CA GLN A 129 -27.95 -34.83 41.99
C GLN A 129 -27.00 -33.71 42.40
N GLN A 130 -25.96 -34.11 43.11
CA GLN A 130 -24.90 -33.29 43.70
C GLN A 130 -23.82 -32.86 42.68
N PRO A 131 -23.01 -31.82 42.99
CA PRO A 131 -22.18 -31.14 42.00
C PRO A 131 -20.82 -31.83 41.84
N TYR A 132 -20.38 -32.04 40.60
CA TYR A 132 -19.05 -32.56 40.32
C TYR A 132 -18.43 -31.92 39.06
N GLY A 133 -17.24 -31.35 39.23
CA GLY A 133 -16.18 -31.29 38.20
C GLY A 133 -16.31 -30.27 37.07
N GLN A 134 -15.68 -29.10 37.24
CA GLN A 134 -15.23 -28.23 36.15
C GLN A 134 -14.14 -28.94 35.30
N PRO A 135 -14.21 -28.83 33.97
CA PRO A 135 -12.98 -28.55 33.22
C PRO A 135 -13.17 -27.46 32.14
N TYR A 136 -12.26 -26.48 32.19
CA TYR A 136 -11.73 -25.65 31.10
C TYR A 136 -12.72 -25.03 30.08
N GLY A 137 -12.90 -23.71 30.19
CA GLY A 137 -13.73 -22.90 29.30
C GLY A 137 -13.26 -22.90 27.85
N ALA A 138 -14.17 -23.30 26.95
CA ALA A 138 -14.15 -22.93 25.54
C ALA A 138 -14.79 -21.53 25.37
N PRO A 139 -14.35 -20.69 24.41
CA PRO A 139 -14.98 -19.39 24.18
C PRO A 139 -16.42 -19.58 23.71
N ALA A 140 -17.36 -19.03 24.48
CA ALA A 140 -18.77 -19.00 24.13
C ALA A 140 -18.96 -18.16 22.85
N TYR A 141 -19.53 -18.80 21.83
CA TYR A 141 -19.97 -18.14 20.61
C TYR A 141 -21.13 -17.21 20.96
N GLY A 142 -20.83 -15.91 21.10
CA GLY A 142 -21.83 -14.87 21.29
C GLY A 142 -22.76 -14.77 20.08
N ALA A 143 -24.05 -14.65 20.36
CA ALA A 143 -25.13 -14.44 19.40
C ALA A 143 -24.80 -13.35 18.35
N PRO A 144 -25.35 -13.43 17.12
CA PRO A 144 -25.02 -12.51 16.05
C PRO A 144 -25.48 -11.09 16.38
N GLY A 145 -24.57 -10.30 16.94
CA GLY A 145 -24.68 -8.85 17.02
C GLY A 145 -24.61 -8.29 15.61
N TYR A 146 -25.57 -7.43 15.27
CA TYR A 146 -25.64 -6.70 14.01
C TYR A 146 -24.33 -5.92 13.80
N ALA A 147 -23.44 -6.45 12.96
CA ALA A 147 -22.19 -5.77 12.61
C ALA A 147 -22.52 -4.57 11.71
N PRO A 148 -22.02 -3.36 12.02
CA PRO A 148 -22.18 -2.24 11.11
C PRO A 148 -21.48 -2.55 9.78
N PRO A 149 -22.04 -2.15 8.63
CA PRO A 149 -21.45 -2.40 7.33
C PRO A 149 -20.21 -1.51 7.16
N GLY A 150 -19.02 -2.06 7.44
CA GLY A 150 -17.75 -1.38 7.23
C GLY A 150 -16.59 -1.97 8.00
N GLY A 151 -15.87 -2.92 7.38
CA GLY A 151 -14.50 -3.30 7.72
C GLY A 151 -14.32 -4.19 8.95
N ALA A 152 -13.69 -5.36 8.77
CA ALA A 152 -13.03 -6.05 9.88
C ALA A 152 -12.08 -5.04 10.55
N SER A 153 -12.36 -4.67 11.80
CA SER A 153 -11.58 -3.67 12.53
C SER A 153 -10.13 -4.13 12.60
N THR A 154 -9.26 -3.49 11.83
CA THR A 154 -7.83 -3.81 11.81
C THR A 154 -7.23 -3.32 13.13
N SER A 155 -6.97 -4.23 14.06
CA SER A 155 -6.28 -3.89 15.31
C SER A 155 -4.77 -3.87 15.09
N ILE A 156 -4.07 -2.96 15.77
CA ILE A 156 -2.59 -2.98 15.83
C ILE A 156 -2.10 -4.31 16.41
N GLY A 157 -2.81 -4.84 17.40
CA GLY A 157 -2.48 -6.12 18.02
C GLY A 157 -2.46 -7.26 16.99
N ASP A 158 -3.41 -7.26 16.07
CA ASP A 158 -3.48 -8.27 15.00
C ASP A 158 -2.32 -8.10 14.02
N ALA A 159 -1.94 -6.86 13.68
CA ALA A 159 -0.83 -6.59 12.79
C ALA A 159 0.50 -7.12 13.35
N PHE A 160 0.79 -6.87 14.63
CA PHE A 160 1.99 -7.38 15.29
C PHE A 160 1.93 -8.89 15.53
N SER A 161 0.78 -9.43 15.91
CA SER A 161 0.60 -10.88 16.13
C SER A 161 0.79 -11.65 14.82
N TRP A 162 0.20 -11.16 13.74
CA TRP A 162 0.39 -11.70 12.40
C TRP A 162 1.85 -11.57 11.96
N GLY A 163 2.46 -10.40 12.15
CA GLY A 163 3.86 -10.15 11.82
C GLY A 163 4.82 -11.08 12.56
N TRP A 164 4.58 -11.32 13.85
CA TRP A 164 5.35 -12.28 14.65
C TRP A 164 5.19 -13.72 14.16
N THR A 165 3.96 -14.12 13.84
CA THR A 165 3.66 -15.47 13.32
C THR A 165 4.35 -15.70 11.98
N LYS A 166 4.26 -14.73 11.07
CA LYS A 166 4.92 -14.81 9.76
C LYS A 166 6.44 -14.74 9.85
N PHE A 167 6.98 -13.95 10.78
CA PHE A 167 8.40 -13.92 11.06
C PHE A 167 8.91 -15.28 11.54
N THR A 168 8.28 -15.87 12.55
CA THR A 168 8.70 -17.17 13.11
C THR A 168 8.58 -18.32 12.10
N GLN A 169 7.58 -18.28 11.21
CA GLN A 169 7.45 -19.24 10.08
C GLN A 169 8.56 -19.09 9.04
N ASN A 170 9.15 -17.91 8.88
CA ASN A 170 10.14 -17.60 7.83
C ASN A 170 11.48 -17.14 8.42
N VAL A 171 11.75 -17.42 9.70
CA VAL A 171 12.86 -16.82 10.45
C VAL A 171 14.21 -17.14 9.82
N GLY A 172 14.40 -18.37 9.35
CA GLY A 172 15.63 -18.80 8.69
C GLY A 172 15.93 -17.97 7.44
N THR A 173 14.96 -17.81 6.55
CA THR A 173 15.15 -17.07 5.29
C THR A 173 15.26 -15.56 5.53
N LEU A 174 14.43 -14.99 6.42
CA LEU A 174 14.48 -13.56 6.74
C LEU A 174 15.79 -13.18 7.41
N LEU A 175 16.24 -13.94 8.42
CA LEU A 175 17.52 -13.68 9.08
C LEU A 175 18.69 -13.91 8.15
N LEU A 176 18.69 -14.97 7.35
CA LEU A 176 19.78 -15.21 6.40
C LEU A 176 19.87 -14.11 5.35
N GLY A 177 18.73 -13.63 4.82
CA GLY A 177 18.70 -12.51 3.88
C GLY A 177 19.20 -11.20 4.51
N VAL A 178 18.75 -10.88 5.72
CA VAL A 178 19.20 -9.70 6.48
C VAL A 178 20.70 -9.79 6.79
N LEU A 179 21.18 -10.94 7.29
CA LEU A 179 22.58 -11.16 7.61
C LEU A 179 23.47 -11.12 6.36
N ALA A 180 23.00 -11.63 5.23
CA ALA A 180 23.72 -11.51 3.96
C ALA A 180 23.89 -10.04 3.56
N TYR A 181 22.85 -9.22 3.68
CA TYR A 181 22.95 -7.77 3.45
C TYR A 181 23.90 -7.10 4.44
N LEU A 182 23.81 -7.42 5.73
CA LEU A 182 24.71 -6.87 6.75
C LEU A 182 26.17 -7.25 6.51
N ALA A 183 26.43 -8.47 6.06
CA ALA A 183 27.77 -8.92 5.70
C ALA A 183 28.31 -8.13 4.50
N VAL A 184 27.50 -7.92 3.45
CA VAL A 184 27.89 -7.09 2.30
C VAL A 184 28.15 -5.64 2.72
N ILE A 185 27.25 -5.06 3.51
CA ILE A 185 27.41 -3.69 4.03
C ILE A 185 28.68 -3.58 4.87
N LEU A 186 28.95 -4.55 5.75
CA LEU A 186 30.15 -4.58 6.58
C LEU A 186 31.42 -4.65 5.72
N VAL A 187 31.49 -5.59 4.78
CA VAL A 187 32.67 -5.74 3.91
C VAL A 187 32.92 -4.47 3.10
N VAL A 188 31.88 -3.93 2.45
CA VAL A 188 32.01 -2.69 1.67
C VAL A 188 32.43 -1.52 2.57
N SER A 189 31.82 -1.39 3.75
CA SER A 189 32.15 -0.32 4.70
C SER A 189 33.59 -0.43 5.21
N VAL A 190 34.05 -1.64 5.57
CA VAL A 190 35.44 -1.88 6.00
C VAL A 190 36.41 -1.53 4.89
N VAL A 191 36.14 -1.92 3.64
CA VAL A 191 37.00 -1.59 2.49
C VAL A 191 37.06 -0.08 2.28
N LEU A 192 35.92 0.60 2.20
CA LEU A 192 35.86 2.05 1.98
C LEU A 192 36.49 2.84 3.12
N PHE A 193 36.24 2.41 4.37
CA PHE A 193 36.83 3.04 5.55
C PHE A 193 38.34 2.83 5.61
N SER A 194 38.82 1.64 5.21
CA SER A 194 40.27 1.36 5.11
C SER A 194 40.95 2.24 4.07
N VAL A 195 40.30 2.45 2.92
CA VAL A 195 40.76 3.40 1.89
C VAL A 195 40.77 4.83 2.42
N LEU A 196 39.73 5.24 3.18
CA LEU A 196 39.64 6.56 3.78
C LEU A 196 40.76 6.80 4.81
N ILE A 197 41.02 5.82 5.69
CA ILE A 197 42.12 5.89 6.68
C ILE A 197 43.48 5.92 5.97
N GLY A 198 43.69 5.07 4.96
CA GLY A 198 44.93 5.10 4.17
C GLY A 198 45.14 6.45 3.48
N GLY A 199 44.06 7.01 2.92
CA GLY A 199 44.03 8.37 2.36
C GLY A 199 44.39 9.45 3.39
N ALA A 200 43.90 9.30 4.63
CA ALA A 200 44.24 10.23 5.71
C ALA A 200 45.72 10.14 6.10
N ALA A 201 46.27 8.92 6.18
CA ALA A 201 47.68 8.71 6.52
C ALA A 201 48.63 9.32 5.47
N VAL A 202 48.30 9.26 4.18
CA VAL A 202 49.11 9.92 3.12
C VAL A 202 48.86 11.43 3.03
N GLY A 203 47.74 11.90 3.60
CA GLY A 203 47.34 13.30 3.63
C GLY A 203 48.02 14.12 4.72
N VAL A 204 48.71 13.48 5.66
CA VAL A 204 49.44 14.14 6.76
C VAL A 204 50.94 14.07 6.49
N ASP A 205 51.63 15.19 6.67
CA ASP A 205 53.08 15.24 6.56
C ASP A 205 53.74 14.54 7.78
N PRO A 206 54.63 13.56 7.58
CA PRO A 206 55.16 12.75 8.68
C PRO A 206 56.16 13.49 9.58
N VAL A 207 56.69 14.64 9.15
CA VAL A 207 57.67 15.43 9.90
C VAL A 207 56.98 16.53 10.70
N THR A 208 56.02 17.22 10.09
CA THR A 208 55.34 18.38 10.68
C THR A 208 54.00 18.02 11.32
N GLY A 209 53.39 16.90 10.94
CA GLY A 209 52.03 16.52 11.38
C GLY A 209 50.93 17.35 10.73
N GLU A 210 51.26 18.24 9.79
CA GLU A 210 50.29 19.11 9.13
C GLU A 210 49.57 18.37 7.99
N LEU A 211 48.31 18.74 7.74
CA LEU A 211 47.58 18.27 6.56
C LEU A 211 48.20 18.90 5.31
N ARG A 212 48.55 18.05 4.34
CA ARG A 212 48.98 18.47 3.00
C ARG A 212 47.88 19.26 2.30
N SER A 213 48.25 20.21 1.44
CA SER A 213 47.28 21.01 0.70
C SER A 213 46.32 20.12 -0.10
N GLY A 214 45.01 20.26 0.11
CA GLY A 214 43.99 19.45 -0.55
C GLY A 214 43.64 18.13 0.14
N ALA A 215 44.41 17.67 1.14
CA ALA A 215 44.11 16.44 1.89
C ALA A 215 42.76 16.52 2.60
N GLY A 216 42.44 17.66 3.23
CA GLY A 216 41.15 17.87 3.87
C GLY A 216 39.96 17.77 2.92
N VAL A 217 40.09 18.30 1.70
CA VAL A 217 39.06 18.21 0.66
C VAL A 217 38.90 16.76 0.19
N GLY A 218 40.01 16.05 -0.04
CA GLY A 218 40.00 14.64 -0.41
C GLY A 218 39.33 13.76 0.66
N LEU A 219 39.59 14.02 1.94
CA LEU A 219 38.96 13.30 3.06
C LEU A 219 37.48 13.61 3.18
N ALA A 220 37.08 14.88 3.05
CA ALA A 220 35.67 15.25 3.06
C ALA A 220 34.92 14.57 1.90
N PHE A 221 35.48 14.58 0.69
CA PHE A 221 34.89 13.91 -0.46
C PHE A 221 34.82 12.39 -0.25
N GLY A 222 35.89 11.76 0.22
CA GLY A 222 35.91 10.33 0.52
C GLY A 222 34.88 9.93 1.59
N TYR A 223 34.70 10.76 2.61
CA TYR A 223 33.68 10.55 3.64
C TYR A 223 32.25 10.69 3.09
N LEU A 224 31.99 11.70 2.25
CA LEU A 224 30.71 11.86 1.57
C LEU A 224 30.39 10.67 0.65
N LEU A 225 31.41 10.16 -0.07
CA LEU A 225 31.26 8.96 -0.89
C LEU A 225 30.92 7.73 -0.03
N LEU A 226 31.58 7.56 1.12
CA LEU A 226 31.28 6.49 2.06
C LEU A 226 29.83 6.56 2.55
N ILE A 227 29.36 7.75 2.95
CA ILE A 227 27.95 7.96 3.33
C ILE A 227 27.01 7.62 2.17
N ALA A 228 27.30 8.09 0.96
CA ALA A 228 26.46 7.84 -0.21
C ALA A 228 26.33 6.35 -0.52
N VAL A 229 27.44 5.60 -0.48
CA VAL A 229 27.44 4.15 -0.70
C VAL A 229 26.68 3.44 0.42
N TYR A 230 26.89 3.83 1.69
CA TYR A 230 26.16 3.26 2.82
C TYR A 230 24.65 3.46 2.69
N LEU A 231 24.21 4.68 2.37
CA LEU A 231 22.79 5.00 2.14
C LEU A 231 22.22 4.17 0.99
N LEU A 232 22.95 4.05 -0.11
CA LEU A 232 22.53 3.25 -1.27
C LEU A 232 22.31 1.79 -0.89
N LEU A 233 23.29 1.16 -0.21
CA LEU A 233 23.16 -0.23 0.25
C LEU A 233 22.02 -0.42 1.26
N SER A 234 21.78 0.59 2.11
CA SER A 234 20.67 0.59 3.06
C SER A 234 19.32 0.58 2.35
N VAL A 235 19.17 1.37 1.28
CA VAL A 235 17.95 1.38 0.44
C VAL A 235 17.75 0.03 -0.26
N PHE A 236 18.83 -0.58 -0.77
CA PHE A 236 18.76 -1.93 -1.36
C PHE A 236 18.28 -2.97 -0.36
N MET A 237 18.85 -2.95 0.85
CA MET A 237 18.43 -3.85 1.92
C MET A 237 16.96 -3.64 2.29
N GLN A 238 16.52 -2.39 2.49
CA GLN A 238 15.12 -2.09 2.80
C GLN A 238 14.17 -2.58 1.69
N ALA A 239 14.50 -2.32 0.42
CA ALA A 239 13.69 -2.78 -0.70
C ALA A 239 13.62 -4.32 -0.77
N GLY A 240 14.74 -5.02 -0.57
CA GLY A 240 14.80 -6.47 -0.56
C GLY A 240 13.97 -7.10 0.56
N VAL A 241 14.10 -6.58 1.79
CA VAL A 241 13.32 -7.06 2.94
C VAL A 241 11.83 -6.76 2.76
N LEU A 242 11.48 -5.56 2.28
CA LEU A 242 10.09 -5.17 2.04
C LEU A 242 9.42 -6.08 0.98
N ARG A 243 10.12 -6.41 -0.10
CA ARG A 243 9.66 -7.40 -1.09
C ARG A 243 9.40 -8.76 -0.45
N ALA A 244 10.33 -9.25 0.37
CA ALA A 244 10.15 -10.52 1.08
C ALA A 244 8.89 -10.50 1.95
N THR A 245 8.62 -9.39 2.66
CA THR A 245 7.39 -9.25 3.46
C THR A 245 6.11 -9.27 2.62
N PHE A 246 6.12 -8.70 1.41
CA PHE A 246 5.00 -8.78 0.46
C PHE A 246 4.76 -10.19 -0.05
N GLU A 247 5.82 -10.91 -0.42
CA GLU A 247 5.73 -12.30 -0.86
C GLU A 247 5.12 -13.18 0.25
N ILE A 248 5.54 -12.97 1.50
CA ILE A 248 4.92 -13.63 2.67
C ILE A 248 3.45 -13.25 2.82
N ALA A 249 3.12 -11.96 2.68
CA ALA A 249 1.75 -11.47 2.75
C ALA A 249 0.85 -12.07 1.64
N ASN A 250 1.44 -12.40 0.49
CA ASN A 250 0.81 -13.09 -0.65
C ASN A 250 0.76 -14.62 -0.52
N GLY A 251 1.32 -15.20 0.55
CA GLY A 251 1.39 -16.65 0.74
C GLY A 251 2.41 -17.36 -0.17
N ARG A 252 3.33 -16.60 -0.78
CA ARG A 252 4.39 -17.14 -1.62
C ARG A 252 5.61 -17.52 -0.75
N ARG A 253 6.35 -18.54 -1.18
CA ARG A 253 7.58 -18.96 -0.49
C ARG A 253 8.66 -17.91 -0.71
N VAL A 254 9.30 -17.49 0.38
CA VAL A 254 10.47 -16.61 0.30
C VAL A 254 11.71 -17.46 0.12
N GLU A 255 12.48 -17.12 -0.90
CA GLU A 255 13.82 -17.66 -1.12
C GLU A 255 14.85 -16.55 -0.88
N VAL A 256 16.10 -16.91 -0.62
CA VAL A 256 17.19 -15.94 -0.46
C VAL A 256 17.33 -15.07 -1.72
N GLY A 257 17.08 -15.65 -2.91
CA GLY A 257 17.09 -14.91 -4.17
C GLY A 257 16.07 -13.78 -4.25
N THR A 258 14.93 -13.89 -3.55
CA THR A 258 13.87 -12.85 -3.54
C THR A 258 14.38 -11.50 -3.04
N PHE A 259 15.32 -11.52 -2.09
CA PHE A 259 15.92 -10.33 -1.50
C PHE A 259 16.77 -9.54 -2.50
N PHE A 260 17.30 -10.20 -3.52
CA PHE A 260 18.20 -9.63 -4.53
C PHE A 260 17.54 -9.42 -5.89
N ARG A 261 16.21 -9.52 -5.98
CA ARG A 261 15.48 -9.15 -7.20
C ARG A 261 15.28 -7.65 -7.22
N PHE A 262 15.66 -6.99 -8.32
CA PHE A 262 15.70 -5.54 -8.44
C PHE A 262 14.74 -4.97 -9.50
N ASP A 263 13.62 -5.64 -9.76
CA ASP A 263 12.61 -5.14 -10.72
C ASP A 263 12.12 -3.73 -10.35
N ASP A 264 12.08 -2.79 -11.30
CA ASP A 264 11.76 -1.37 -11.07
C ASP A 264 12.63 -0.66 -10.00
N PHE A 265 13.89 -1.09 -9.83
CA PHE A 265 14.82 -0.48 -8.86
C PHE A 265 14.91 1.04 -9.00
N GLY A 266 14.93 1.57 -10.24
CA GLY A 266 14.97 3.01 -10.47
C GLY A 266 13.83 3.76 -9.78
N LYS A 267 12.60 3.25 -9.83
CA LYS A 267 11.44 3.87 -9.16
C LYS A 267 11.55 3.76 -7.64
N ILE A 268 12.00 2.62 -7.13
CA ILE A 268 12.17 2.40 -5.69
C ILE A 268 13.27 3.29 -5.12
N LEU A 269 14.41 3.40 -5.82
CA LEU A 269 15.51 4.28 -5.43
C LEU A 269 15.07 5.74 -5.45
N LEU A 270 14.37 6.18 -6.49
CA LEU A 270 13.83 7.54 -6.56
C LEU A 270 12.83 7.81 -5.45
N ALA A 271 11.96 6.85 -5.11
CA ALA A 271 11.03 6.98 -4.00
C ALA A 271 11.73 7.01 -2.64
N ALA A 272 12.73 6.16 -2.43
CA ALA A 272 13.54 6.18 -1.22
C ALA A 272 14.32 7.49 -1.07
N LEU A 273 14.88 8.01 -2.16
CA LEU A 273 15.53 9.33 -2.19
C LEU A 273 14.55 10.46 -1.92
N LEU A 274 13.36 10.42 -2.52
CA LEU A 274 12.31 11.43 -2.33
C LEU A 274 11.81 11.45 -0.88
N VAL A 275 11.56 10.27 -0.30
CA VAL A 275 11.16 10.15 1.12
C VAL A 275 12.32 10.54 2.04
N GLY A 276 13.54 10.08 1.75
CA GLY A 276 14.73 10.38 2.53
C GLY A 276 15.06 11.87 2.54
N ALA A 277 15.01 12.52 1.37
CA ALA A 277 15.21 13.96 1.23
C ALA A 277 14.11 14.75 1.94
N GLY A 278 12.84 14.38 1.77
CA GLY A 278 11.74 15.03 2.48
C GLY A 278 11.86 14.90 4.00
N THR A 279 12.24 13.72 4.49
CA THR A 279 12.48 13.48 5.92
C THR A 279 13.68 14.27 6.43
N ALA A 280 14.78 14.32 5.67
CA ALA A 280 16.01 15.04 6.03
C ALA A 280 15.80 16.56 6.05
N VAL A 281 15.13 17.12 5.04
CA VAL A 281 14.75 18.54 5.01
C VAL A 281 13.83 18.87 6.18
N GLY A 282 12.83 18.02 6.44
CA GLY A 282 11.96 18.16 7.60
C GLY A 282 12.78 18.19 8.90
N ALA A 283 13.66 17.21 9.11
CA ALA A 283 14.50 17.11 10.30
C ALA A 283 15.49 18.29 10.45
N LEU A 284 16.02 18.80 9.35
CA LEU A 284 16.93 19.95 9.33
C LEU A 284 16.22 21.25 9.73
N LEU A 285 14.97 21.43 9.30
CA LEU A 285 14.16 22.58 9.72
C LEU A 285 13.83 22.46 11.21
N PHE A 286 13.25 21.33 11.64
CA PHE A 286 13.06 20.94 13.03
C PHE A 286 12.78 19.42 13.10
N VAL A 287 13.21 18.73 14.16
CA VAL A 287 13.01 17.26 14.30
C VAL A 287 11.54 16.84 14.13
N ILE A 288 10.60 17.64 14.64
CA ILE A 288 9.15 17.34 14.60
C ILE A 288 8.61 17.31 13.16
N PRO A 289 8.79 18.34 12.30
CA PRO A 289 8.44 18.28 10.88
C PRO A 289 8.99 17.06 10.13
N GLY A 290 10.23 16.66 10.39
CA GLY A 290 10.81 15.45 9.79
C GLY A 290 10.06 14.18 10.20
N LEU A 291 9.72 14.06 11.48
CA LEU A 291 8.95 12.92 11.99
C LEU A 291 7.53 12.88 11.43
N VAL A 292 6.86 14.03 11.33
CA VAL A 292 5.52 14.13 10.73
C VAL A 292 5.58 13.73 9.25
N PHE A 293 6.57 14.20 8.50
CA PHE A 293 6.73 13.79 7.12
C PHE A 293 6.96 12.28 7.00
N ALA A 294 7.86 11.70 7.80
CA ALA A 294 8.12 10.26 7.81
C ALA A 294 6.85 9.44 8.14
N PHE A 295 6.03 9.92 9.09
CA PHE A 295 4.75 9.33 9.44
C PHE A 295 3.80 9.27 8.24
N PHE A 296 3.66 10.37 7.48
CA PHE A 296 2.82 10.39 6.28
C PHE A 296 3.42 9.64 5.09
N ALA A 297 4.75 9.58 5.00
CA ALA A 297 5.47 8.93 3.91
C ALA A 297 5.71 7.43 4.11
N GLN A 298 5.35 6.85 5.27
CA GLN A 298 5.70 5.48 5.64
C GLN A 298 5.25 4.40 4.65
N PHE A 299 4.13 4.60 3.93
CA PHE A 299 3.61 3.63 2.96
C PHE A 299 4.11 3.87 1.53
N THR A 300 4.93 4.89 1.29
CA THR A 300 5.36 5.27 -0.07
C THR A 300 6.07 4.13 -0.78
N LEU A 301 7.03 3.47 -0.12
CA LEU A 301 7.75 2.34 -0.71
C LEU A 301 6.83 1.14 -0.98
N LEU A 302 5.85 0.90 -0.10
CA LEU A 302 4.85 -0.15 -0.29
C LEU A 302 4.01 0.12 -1.54
N PHE A 303 3.56 1.36 -1.77
CA PHE A 303 2.83 1.75 -2.98
C PHE A 303 3.67 1.63 -4.27
N VAL A 304 4.96 1.96 -4.23
CA VAL A 304 5.84 1.78 -5.41
C VAL A 304 6.02 0.31 -5.75
N ILE A 305 6.15 -0.56 -4.75
CA ILE A 305 6.36 -2.00 -4.96
C ILE A 305 5.05 -2.68 -5.40
N ASP A 306 3.95 -2.42 -4.69
CA ASP A 306 2.66 -3.08 -4.89
C ASP A 306 1.94 -2.58 -6.15
N ARG A 307 1.86 -1.25 -6.31
CA ARG A 307 1.06 -0.60 -7.36
C ARG A 307 1.92 -0.07 -8.53
N ARG A 308 3.25 -0.22 -8.47
CA ARG A 308 4.19 0.28 -9.50
C ARG A 308 4.03 1.78 -9.82
N LEU A 309 3.52 2.56 -8.86
CA LEU A 309 3.31 4.00 -8.99
C LEU A 309 4.63 4.75 -9.16
N SER A 310 4.57 5.93 -9.76
CA SER A 310 5.70 6.86 -9.76
C SER A 310 6.02 7.29 -8.31
N PRO A 311 7.27 7.67 -7.99
CA PRO A 311 7.66 8.10 -6.64
C PRO A 311 6.75 9.18 -6.03
N VAL A 312 6.36 10.16 -6.84
CA VAL A 312 5.53 11.28 -6.39
C VAL A 312 4.09 10.84 -6.17
N ASP A 313 3.55 10.02 -7.07
CA ASP A 313 2.17 9.52 -6.94
C ASP A 313 2.05 8.54 -5.78
N ALA A 314 3.08 7.72 -5.54
CA ALA A 314 3.17 6.86 -4.37
C ALA A 314 3.20 7.65 -3.06
N LEU A 315 3.93 8.77 -3.02
CA LEU A 315 3.96 9.65 -1.85
C LEU A 315 2.57 10.24 -1.59
N LYS A 316 1.90 10.75 -2.63
CA LYS A 316 0.53 11.28 -2.51
C LYS A 316 -0.45 10.20 -2.04
N ALA A 317 -0.33 8.98 -2.58
CA ALA A 317 -1.15 7.84 -2.16
C ALA A 317 -0.91 7.47 -0.69
N SER A 318 0.35 7.47 -0.24
CA SER A 318 0.71 7.29 1.18
C SER A 318 0.02 8.34 2.05
N PHE A 319 0.16 9.63 1.72
CA PHE A 319 -0.45 10.72 2.48
C PHE A 319 -1.98 10.58 2.53
N SER A 320 -2.62 10.23 1.42
CA SER A 320 -4.07 10.01 1.38
C SER A 320 -4.50 8.81 2.22
N LEU A 321 -3.73 7.72 2.21
CA LEU A 321 -4.05 6.52 3.00
C LEU A 321 -3.93 6.82 4.50
N VAL A 322 -2.86 7.52 4.91
CA VAL A 322 -2.64 7.95 6.29
C VAL A 322 -3.73 8.91 6.75
N ASN A 323 -4.07 9.93 5.96
CA ASN A 323 -5.10 10.91 6.32
C ASN A 323 -6.48 10.28 6.56
N ARG A 324 -6.84 9.24 5.80
CA ARG A 324 -8.12 8.52 5.99
C ARG A 324 -8.12 7.63 7.23
N ASN A 325 -6.95 7.26 7.74
CA ASN A 325 -6.76 6.24 8.76
C ASN A 325 -5.79 6.68 9.87
N ILE A 326 -5.80 7.95 10.25
CA ILE A 326 -4.78 8.54 11.14
C ILE A 326 -4.64 7.76 12.44
N GLY A 327 -5.74 7.39 13.10
CA GLY A 327 -5.70 6.74 14.41
C GLY A 327 -4.95 5.40 14.39
N ILE A 328 -5.36 4.49 13.51
CA ILE A 328 -4.75 3.16 13.39
C ILE A 328 -3.31 3.23 12.88
N VAL A 329 -3.03 4.11 11.91
CA VAL A 329 -1.69 4.29 11.36
C VAL A 329 -0.74 4.94 12.38
N PHE A 330 -1.24 5.88 13.20
CA PHE A 330 -0.47 6.50 14.27
C PHE A 330 -0.03 5.49 15.32
N LEU A 331 -0.95 4.62 15.74
CA LEU A 331 -0.64 3.56 16.70
C LEU A 331 0.30 2.50 16.11
N LEU A 332 0.13 2.15 14.84
CA LEU A 332 1.09 1.29 14.12
C LEU A 332 2.48 1.93 14.12
N PHE A 333 2.58 3.20 13.71
CA PHE A 333 3.85 3.94 13.65
C PHE A 333 4.52 3.97 15.02
N LEU A 334 3.77 4.28 16.08
CA LEU A 334 4.27 4.29 17.44
C LEU A 334 4.69 2.89 17.90
N GLY A 335 3.91 1.86 17.59
CA GLY A 335 4.23 0.47 17.90
C GLY A 335 5.51 0.00 17.22
N VAL A 336 5.69 0.32 15.93
CA VAL A 336 6.90 -0.03 15.17
C VAL A 336 8.09 0.74 15.73
N TYR A 337 7.92 2.04 16.01
CA TYR A 337 8.98 2.85 16.60
C TYR A 337 9.40 2.33 17.99
N ALA A 338 8.44 2.00 18.86
CA ALA A 338 8.69 1.40 20.17
C ALA A 338 9.38 0.03 20.06
N ALA A 339 8.94 -0.83 19.14
CA ALA A 339 9.58 -2.12 18.90
C ALA A 339 11.04 -1.97 18.45
N ASN A 340 11.32 -0.98 17.59
CA ASN A 340 12.69 -0.68 17.16
C ASN A 340 13.54 -0.09 18.30
N LEU A 341 12.96 0.75 19.17
CA LEU A 341 13.64 1.27 20.37
C LEU A 341 14.03 0.13 21.32
N VAL A 342 13.09 -0.77 21.62
CA VAL A 342 13.37 -1.97 22.44
C VAL A 342 14.43 -2.84 21.77
N GLY A 343 14.34 -3.05 20.46
CA GLY A 343 15.32 -3.79 19.69
C GLY A 343 16.72 -3.18 19.75
N SER A 344 16.82 -1.85 19.72
CA SER A 344 18.08 -1.12 19.83
C SER A 344 18.68 -1.19 21.25
N ALA A 345 17.85 -1.18 22.30
CA ALA A 345 18.28 -1.31 23.68
C ALA A 345 18.92 -2.68 23.98
N LEU A 346 18.58 -3.72 23.20
CA LEU A 346 19.19 -5.06 23.26
C LEU A 346 20.47 -5.14 22.41
N CYS A 347 21.35 -4.15 22.50
CA CYS A 347 22.62 -4.04 21.78
C CYS A 347 22.50 -4.16 20.25
N GLY A 348 21.37 -3.73 19.67
CA GLY A 348 21.11 -3.81 18.23
C GLY A 348 20.78 -5.21 17.71
N VAL A 349 21.02 -6.28 18.47
CA VAL A 349 20.63 -7.65 18.07
C VAL A 349 19.11 -7.77 17.97
N GLY A 350 18.38 -7.08 18.84
CA GLY A 350 16.93 -7.00 18.77
C GLY A 350 16.40 -6.32 17.49
N GLN A 351 17.23 -5.55 16.77
CA GLN A 351 16.85 -4.96 15.47
C GLN A 351 16.74 -6.00 14.36
N LEU A 352 17.47 -7.12 14.46
CA LEU A 352 17.35 -8.23 13.50
C LEU A 352 15.95 -8.85 13.50
N VAL A 353 15.21 -8.70 14.59
CA VAL A 353 13.84 -9.22 14.76
C VAL A 353 12.81 -8.11 14.65
N SER A 354 13.02 -6.97 15.31
CA SER A 354 12.03 -5.87 15.32
C SER A 354 11.85 -5.22 13.94
N ILE A 355 12.90 -5.15 13.10
CA ILE A 355 12.79 -4.62 11.73
C ILE A 355 11.86 -5.50 10.88
N PRO A 356 12.10 -6.82 10.68
CA PRO A 356 11.23 -7.65 9.85
C PRO A 356 9.81 -7.77 10.43
N VAL A 357 9.66 -7.87 11.75
CA VAL A 357 8.34 -7.91 12.39
C VAL A 357 7.59 -6.59 12.17
N GLY A 358 8.26 -5.45 12.32
CA GLY A 358 7.67 -4.13 12.07
C GLY A 358 7.27 -3.94 10.60
N LEU A 359 8.08 -4.40 9.65
CA LEU A 359 7.74 -4.36 8.22
C LEU A 359 6.57 -5.30 7.87
N LEU A 360 6.50 -6.49 8.46
CA LEU A 360 5.36 -7.39 8.31
C LEU A 360 4.07 -6.78 8.88
N ALA A 361 4.13 -6.20 10.08
CA ALA A 361 2.99 -5.49 10.68
C ALA A 361 2.55 -4.30 9.82
N THR A 362 3.50 -3.54 9.28
CA THR A 362 3.22 -2.42 8.36
C THR A 362 2.58 -2.91 7.07
N THR A 363 3.06 -4.02 6.50
CA THR A 363 2.49 -4.64 5.30
C THR A 363 1.07 -5.16 5.54
N TYR A 364 0.83 -5.81 6.69
CA TYR A 364 -0.50 -6.25 7.10
C TYR A 364 -1.49 -5.08 7.16
N ALA A 365 -1.12 -4.01 7.88
CA ALA A 365 -1.93 -2.82 8.00
C ALA A 365 -2.17 -2.16 6.63
N TYR A 366 -1.13 -2.01 5.81
CA TYR A 366 -1.22 -1.48 4.45
C TYR A 366 -2.25 -2.21 3.58
N ARG A 367 -2.31 -3.55 3.68
CA ARG A 367 -3.28 -4.35 2.92
C ARG A 367 -4.68 -4.24 3.49
N ARG A 368 -4.84 -4.35 4.81
CA ARG A 368 -6.15 -4.28 5.46
C ARG A 368 -6.82 -2.91 5.32
N LEU A 369 -6.05 -1.82 5.39
CA LEU A 369 -6.55 -0.46 5.17
C LEU A 369 -6.99 -0.20 3.71
N GLN A 370 -6.63 -1.09 2.79
CA GLN A 370 -7.06 -1.09 1.40
C GLN A 370 -8.03 -2.23 1.09
N GLU A 371 -8.59 -2.89 2.11
CA GLU A 371 -9.51 -4.03 1.98
C GLU A 371 -8.93 -5.22 1.19
N GLN A 372 -7.61 -5.33 1.12
CA GLN A 372 -6.94 -6.45 0.47
C GLN A 372 -6.80 -7.64 1.43
N PRO A 373 -6.89 -8.89 0.91
CA PRO A 373 -6.66 -10.09 1.70
C PRO A 373 -5.19 -10.23 2.10
N VAL A 374 -4.96 -10.88 3.23
CA VAL A 374 -3.64 -11.25 3.78
C VAL A 374 -3.60 -12.76 3.97
N ALA A 375 -2.46 -13.39 3.69
CA ALA A 375 -2.30 -14.83 3.93
C ALA A 375 -2.54 -15.18 5.41
N PRO A 376 -3.25 -16.29 5.70
CA PRO A 376 -3.63 -16.69 7.06
C PRO A 376 -2.42 -17.07 7.92
#